data_AF-A7T120-F1
#
_entry.id   AF-A7T120-F1
#
_cell.length_a   1.000
_cell.length_b   1.000
_cell.length_c   1.000
_cell.angle_alpha   90.00
_cell.angle_beta   90.00
_cell.angle_gamma   90.00
#
_symmetry.space_group_name_H-M   'P 1'
#
loop_
_entity.id
_entity.type
_entity.pdbx_description
1 polymer ?
#
loop_
_entity_poly.entity_id
_entity_poly.type
_entity_poly.pdbx_seq_one_letter_code
_entity_poly.pdbx_strand_id
1 'polypeptide(L)'
;TERQLDCALDLMRRLPPQQIEKNLSDLIDLVPSLCEDLLSSVDQPLKIARDKQTGKDYLLCDYNRDGDSYRSPWSNTYDPPLDDGAVPSDRLRKLEIDANSAFDQYREMYFEGGVSSVYLWDLDHGFAGVILIKK
;
A
#
# COMPACT_ATOMS: atom_id res chain seq x y z
N THR A 1 5.88 24.90 0.45
CA THR A 1 5.67 23.45 0.56
C THR A 1 4.54 23.13 1.50
N GLU A 2 4.63 23.38 2.82
CA GLU A 2 3.57 23.03 3.80
C GLU A 2 2.17 23.58 3.45
N ARG A 3 2.05 24.88 3.16
CA ARG A 3 0.77 25.48 2.73
C ARG A 3 0.21 24.89 1.43
N GLN A 4 1.07 24.44 0.51
CA GLN A 4 0.62 23.83 -0.74
C GLN A 4 0.08 22.42 -0.50
N LEU A 5 0.73 21.65 0.38
CA LEU A 5 0.25 20.34 0.82
C LEU A 5 -1.11 20.46 1.53
N ASP A 6 -1.26 21.42 2.46
CA ASP A 6 -2.54 21.67 3.12
C ASP A 6 -3.66 21.98 2.14
N CYS A 7 -3.39 22.83 1.14
CA CYS A 7 -4.35 23.17 0.10
C CYS A 7 -4.67 21.96 -0.81
N ALA A 8 -3.67 21.14 -1.14
CA ALA A 8 -3.86 19.92 -1.93
C ALA A 8 -4.75 18.91 -1.19
N LEU A 9 -4.51 18.70 0.11
CA LEU A 9 -5.32 17.82 0.96
C LEU A 9 -6.74 18.37 1.16
N ASP A 10 -6.92 19.69 1.28
CA ASP A 10 -8.25 20.31 1.29
C ASP A 10 -8.98 20.11 -0.05
N LEU A 11 -8.26 20.17 -1.17
CA LEU A 11 -8.83 19.96 -2.50
C LEU A 11 -9.30 18.51 -2.70
N MET A 12 -8.49 17.53 -2.29
CA MET A 12 -8.87 16.10 -2.32
C MET A 12 -10.08 15.79 -1.44
N ARG A 13 -10.30 16.53 -0.34
CA ARG A 13 -11.50 16.40 0.51
C ARG A 13 -12.78 16.98 -0.12
N ARG A 14 -12.67 17.80 -1.15
CA ARG A 14 -13.81 18.50 -1.80
C ARG A 14 -14.15 17.96 -3.18
N LEU A 15 -13.16 17.40 -3.90
CA LEU A 15 -13.40 16.83 -5.22
C LEU A 15 -14.27 15.55 -5.13
N PRO A 16 -14.99 15.19 -6.21
CA PRO A 16 -15.78 13.97 -6.23
C PRO A 16 -14.92 12.74 -5.95
N PRO A 17 -15.23 11.95 -4.89
CA PRO A 17 -14.39 10.81 -4.49
C PRO A 17 -14.40 9.68 -5.54
N GLN A 18 -15.39 9.64 -6.43
CA GLN A 18 -15.45 8.66 -7.53
C GLN A 18 -14.31 8.82 -8.53
N GLN A 19 -13.65 9.98 -8.56
CA GLN A 19 -12.54 10.29 -9.47
C GLN A 19 -11.20 10.37 -8.75
N ILE A 20 -11.08 9.80 -7.54
CA ILE A 20 -9.89 9.99 -6.68
C ILE A 20 -8.56 9.65 -7.37
N GLU A 21 -8.49 8.58 -8.17
CA GLU A 21 -7.27 8.23 -8.91
C GLU A 21 -6.89 9.31 -9.93
N LYS A 22 -7.88 9.81 -10.67
CA LYS A 22 -7.66 10.89 -11.64
C LYS A 22 -7.32 12.20 -10.95
N ASN A 23 -8.05 12.54 -9.89
CA ASN A 23 -7.83 13.76 -9.12
C ASN A 23 -6.40 13.80 -8.56
N LEU A 24 -5.90 12.68 -8.02
CA LEU A 24 -4.54 12.58 -7.51
C LEU A 24 -3.51 12.72 -8.63
N SER A 25 -3.71 12.04 -9.77
CA SER A 25 -2.83 12.18 -10.94
C SER A 25 -2.78 13.63 -11.44
N ASP A 26 -3.93 14.28 -11.60
CA ASP A 26 -4.03 15.68 -12.05
C ASP A 26 -3.34 16.63 -11.04
N LEU A 27 -3.37 16.31 -9.74
CA LEU A 27 -2.76 17.11 -8.69
C LEU A 27 -1.23 16.94 -8.64
N ILE A 28 -0.74 15.73 -8.90
CA ILE A 28 0.69 15.44 -9.08
C ILE A 28 1.22 16.17 -10.31
N ASP A 29 0.48 16.15 -11.43
CA ASP A 29 0.86 16.88 -12.65
C ASP A 29 0.88 18.40 -12.43
N LEU A 30 -0.05 18.92 -11.62
CA LEU A 30 -0.12 20.34 -11.28
C LEU A 30 1.01 20.79 -10.36
N VAL A 31 1.39 19.96 -9.39
CA VAL A 31 2.46 20.27 -8.42
C VAL A 31 3.39 19.06 -8.24
N PRO A 32 4.29 18.79 -9.20
CA PRO A 32 5.13 17.59 -9.19
C PRO A 32 6.05 17.47 -7.97
N SER A 33 6.41 18.61 -7.35
CA SER A 33 7.24 18.65 -6.15
C SER A 33 6.59 18.04 -4.91
N LEU A 34 5.27 17.82 -4.92
CA LEU A 34 4.54 17.21 -3.80
C LEU A 34 4.20 15.73 -4.07
N CYS A 35 4.73 15.11 -5.12
CA CYS A 35 4.37 13.74 -5.51
C CYS A 35 4.49 12.74 -4.35
N GLU A 36 5.63 12.74 -3.66
CA GLU A 36 5.90 11.84 -2.54
C GLU A 36 4.99 12.11 -1.33
N ASP A 37 4.80 13.37 -0.97
CA ASP A 37 3.92 13.79 0.13
C ASP A 37 2.45 13.43 -0.16
N LEU A 38 2.00 13.58 -1.40
CA LEU A 38 0.61 13.29 -1.81
C LEU A 38 0.35 11.79 -1.86
N LEU A 39 1.26 11.00 -2.43
CA LEU A 39 1.12 9.54 -2.46
C LEU A 39 1.14 8.94 -1.05
N SER A 40 1.93 9.50 -0.12
CA SER A 40 1.96 9.02 1.27
C SER A 40 0.76 9.49 2.12
N SER A 41 0.13 10.62 1.78
CA SER A 41 -0.93 11.23 2.59
C SER A 41 -2.34 11.04 2.05
N VAL A 42 -2.51 10.64 0.79
CA VAL A 42 -3.82 10.50 0.13
C VAL A 42 -4.13 9.03 -0.12
N ASP A 43 -5.12 8.52 0.61
CA ASP A 43 -5.60 7.15 0.43
C ASP A 43 -6.19 6.93 -0.96
N GLN A 44 -5.72 5.89 -1.65
CA GLN A 44 -6.25 5.43 -2.93
C GLN A 44 -7.08 4.15 -2.74
N PRO A 45 -8.07 3.90 -3.61
CA PRO A 45 -8.77 2.62 -3.63
C PRO A 45 -7.77 1.48 -3.80
N LEU A 46 -7.79 0.52 -2.87
CA LEU A 46 -6.89 -0.62 -2.90
C LEU A 46 -7.07 -1.40 -4.19
N LYS A 47 -5.99 -1.68 -4.92
CA LYS A 47 -6.03 -2.52 -6.12
C LYS A 47 -5.67 -3.95 -5.74
N ILE A 48 -6.23 -4.92 -6.47
CA ILE A 48 -5.93 -6.35 -6.25
C ILE A 48 -4.95 -6.77 -7.34
N ALA A 49 -3.85 -7.39 -6.93
CA ALA A 49 -2.93 -8.10 -7.81
C ALA A 49 -2.87 -9.57 -7.42
N ARG A 50 -2.36 -10.41 -8.32
CA ARG A 50 -2.24 -11.85 -8.09
C ARG A 50 -0.78 -12.26 -8.10
N ASP A 51 -0.34 -12.88 -7.02
CA ASP A 51 1.00 -13.43 -6.90
C ASP A 51 1.13 -14.62 -7.85
N LYS A 52 2.02 -14.50 -8.84
CA LYS A 52 2.24 -15.52 -9.87
C LYS A 52 2.86 -16.82 -9.32
N GLN A 53 3.59 -16.74 -8.20
CA GLN A 53 4.26 -17.89 -7.59
C GLN A 53 3.32 -18.69 -6.69
N THR A 54 2.54 -18.00 -5.86
CA THR A 54 1.65 -18.64 -4.88
C THR A 54 0.21 -18.79 -5.38
N GLY A 55 -0.16 -18.06 -6.43
CA GLY A 55 -1.51 -18.04 -6.99
C GLY A 55 -2.53 -17.28 -6.14
N LYS A 56 -2.09 -16.62 -5.06
CA LYS A 56 -2.94 -15.88 -4.11
C LYS A 56 -3.05 -14.40 -4.49
N ASP A 57 -4.19 -13.82 -4.19
CA ASP A 57 -4.43 -12.39 -4.38
C ASP A 57 -3.81 -11.57 -3.23
N TYR A 58 -3.37 -10.35 -3.53
CA TYR A 58 -2.83 -9.40 -2.57
C TYR A 58 -3.22 -7.97 -2.93
N LEU A 59 -3.13 -7.06 -1.95
CA LEU A 59 -3.57 -5.67 -2.08
C LEU A 59 -2.39 -4.75 -2.36
N LEU A 60 -2.59 -3.84 -3.31
CA LEU A 60 -1.62 -2.82 -3.71
C LEU A 60 -1.93 -1.50 -3.00
N CYS A 61 -0.88 -0.90 -2.44
CA CYS A 61 -0.85 0.44 -1.88
C CYS A 61 0.57 1.01 -1.99
N ASP A 62 0.77 2.27 -1.63
CA ASP A 62 2.10 2.88 -1.69
C ASP A 62 3.09 2.25 -0.68
N TYR A 63 2.62 1.65 0.41
CA TYR A 63 3.48 1.00 1.42
C TYR A 63 4.12 -0.32 0.97
N ASN A 64 3.62 -0.94 -0.11
CA ASN A 64 4.26 -2.12 -0.72
C ASN A 64 4.75 -1.84 -2.13
N ARG A 65 4.87 -0.57 -2.52
CA ARG A 65 5.34 -0.11 -3.81
C ARG A 65 6.80 0.29 -3.74
N ASP A 66 7.55 -0.08 -4.76
CA ASP A 66 8.89 0.44 -5.03
C ASP A 66 9.00 0.71 -6.53
N GLY A 67 9.27 1.96 -6.91
CA GLY A 67 9.13 2.42 -8.29
C GLY A 67 7.74 2.13 -8.87
N ASP A 68 7.66 1.27 -9.88
CA ASP A 68 6.40 0.81 -10.50
C ASP A 68 6.05 -0.65 -10.17
N SER A 69 6.77 -1.24 -9.22
CA SER A 69 6.59 -2.62 -8.80
C SER A 69 5.99 -2.72 -7.41
N TYR A 70 5.30 -3.84 -7.16
CA TYR A 70 4.65 -4.08 -5.87
C TYR A 70 5.09 -5.41 -5.27
N ARG A 71 5.44 -5.39 -3.97
CA ARG A 71 5.84 -6.57 -3.22
C ARG A 71 4.62 -7.39 -2.79
N SER A 72 4.64 -8.69 -3.12
CA SER A 72 3.65 -9.63 -2.62
C SER A 72 3.95 -10.04 -1.17
N PRO A 73 2.95 -10.08 -0.26
CA PRO A 73 3.15 -10.53 1.11
C PRO A 73 3.36 -12.05 1.18
N TRP A 74 3.03 -12.80 0.12
CA TRP A 74 3.12 -14.26 0.10
C TRP A 74 4.51 -14.74 -0.32
N SER A 75 4.94 -14.39 -1.54
CA SER A 75 6.26 -14.75 -2.08
C SER A 75 7.40 -13.84 -1.61
N ASN A 76 7.10 -12.67 -1.04
CA ASN A 76 8.07 -11.61 -0.75
C ASN A 76 8.82 -11.09 -1.99
N THR A 77 8.21 -11.19 -3.17
CA THR A 77 8.82 -10.74 -4.43
C THR A 77 8.04 -9.58 -5.03
N TYR A 78 8.77 -8.71 -5.74
CA TYR A 78 8.20 -7.59 -6.49
C TYR A 78 7.69 -8.05 -7.86
N ASP A 79 6.56 -7.50 -8.29
CA ASP A 79 6.04 -7.60 -9.67
C ASP A 79 5.73 -6.20 -10.21
N PRO A 80 6.38 -5.76 -11.31
CA PRO A 80 7.49 -6.42 -12.02
C PRO A 80 8.73 -6.71 -11.15
N PRO A 81 9.58 -7.70 -11.51
CA PRO A 81 10.76 -8.03 -10.71
C PRO A 81 11.71 -6.84 -10.52
N LEU A 82 12.18 -6.65 -9.29
CA LEU A 82 13.21 -5.69 -8.90
C LEU A 82 14.29 -6.40 -8.10
N ASP A 83 15.55 -6.07 -8.39
CA ASP A 83 16.71 -6.64 -7.71
C ASP A 83 17.09 -5.88 -6.44
N ASP A 84 16.70 -4.61 -6.33
CA ASP A 84 17.05 -3.67 -5.27
C ASP A 84 15.83 -3.13 -4.49
N GLY A 85 14.67 -3.78 -4.63
CA GLY A 85 13.44 -3.36 -3.96
C GLY A 85 13.53 -3.45 -2.43
N ALA A 86 12.90 -2.50 -1.73
CA ALA A 86 12.87 -2.48 -0.27
C ALA A 86 12.23 -3.76 0.31
N VAL A 87 12.95 -4.45 1.19
CA VAL A 87 12.47 -5.67 1.87
C VAL A 87 12.62 -5.54 3.39
N PRO A 88 11.66 -6.08 4.17
CA PRO A 88 11.78 -6.08 5.62
C PRO A 88 12.94 -6.96 6.09
N SER A 89 13.49 -6.66 7.26
CA SER A 89 14.49 -7.51 7.91
C SER A 89 13.97 -8.95 8.13
N ASP A 90 14.85 -9.94 8.18
CA ASP A 90 14.46 -11.36 8.35
C ASP A 90 13.56 -11.59 9.58
N ARG A 91 13.82 -10.86 10.66
CA ARG A 91 13.01 -10.91 11.88
C ARG A 91 11.61 -10.34 11.62
N LEU A 92 11.53 -9.19 10.97
CA LEU A 92 10.28 -8.52 10.70
C LEU A 92 9.46 -9.28 9.64
N ARG A 93 10.11 -9.91 8.66
CA ARG A 93 9.46 -10.76 7.67
C ARG A 93 8.74 -11.96 8.30
N LYS A 94 9.33 -12.59 9.33
CA LYS A 94 8.63 -13.67 10.07
C LYS A 94 7.36 -13.15 10.74
N LEU A 95 7.45 -11.99 11.38
CA LEU A 95 6.29 -11.34 12.00
C LEU A 95 5.23 -10.95 10.96
N GLU A 96 5.65 -10.48 9.78
CA GLU A 96 4.75 -10.14 8.67
C GLU A 96 3.98 -11.37 8.17
N ILE A 97 4.62 -12.54 8.08
CA ILE A 97 3.96 -13.80 7.68
C ILE A 97 2.92 -14.24 8.73
N ASP A 98 3.28 -14.16 10.02
CA ASP A 98 2.37 -14.48 11.12
C ASP A 98 1.18 -13.51 11.15
N ALA A 99 1.44 -12.22 10.96
CA ALA A 99 0.41 -11.18 10.88
C ALA A 99 -0.53 -11.39 9.69
N ASN A 100 -0.01 -11.69 8.49
CA ASN A 100 -0.85 -12.02 7.33
C ASN A 100 -1.77 -13.21 7.63
N SER A 101 -1.26 -14.25 8.29
CA SER A 101 -2.05 -15.43 8.64
C SER A 101 -3.14 -15.13 9.69
N ALA A 102 -2.85 -14.25 10.65
CA ALA A 102 -3.82 -13.82 11.65
C ALA A 102 -4.91 -12.91 11.05
N PHE A 103 -4.53 -11.96 10.21
CA PHE A 103 -5.48 -11.04 9.58
C PHE A 103 -6.30 -11.66 8.45
N ASP A 104 -5.81 -12.72 7.80
CA ASP A 104 -6.64 -13.51 6.88
C ASP A 104 -7.76 -14.27 7.61
N GLN A 105 -7.49 -14.80 8.81
CA GLN A 105 -8.55 -15.36 9.67
C GLN A 105 -9.52 -14.29 10.14
N TYR A 106 -9.03 -13.11 10.54
CA TYR A 106 -9.87 -11.98 10.91
C TYR A 106 -10.79 -11.56 9.74
N ARG A 107 -10.23 -11.44 8.53
CA ARG A 107 -10.98 -11.16 7.30
C ARG A 107 -12.08 -12.20 7.11
N GLU A 108 -11.78 -13.48 7.23
CA GLU A 108 -12.77 -14.54 7.04
C GLU A 108 -13.91 -14.44 8.08
N MET A 109 -13.58 -14.22 9.36
CA MET A 109 -14.56 -14.12 10.43
C MET A 109 -15.49 -12.90 10.33
N TYR A 110 -14.98 -11.75 9.86
CA TYR A 110 -15.74 -10.49 9.85
C TYR A 110 -16.30 -10.11 8.48
N PHE A 111 -15.65 -10.53 7.39
CA PHE A 111 -16.00 -10.13 6.02
C PHE A 111 -16.46 -11.30 5.17
N GLU A 112 -16.34 -12.56 5.62
CA GLU A 112 -16.80 -13.77 4.91
C GLU A 112 -16.34 -13.80 3.43
N GLY A 113 -15.10 -13.38 3.19
CA GLY A 113 -14.51 -13.25 1.84
C GLY A 113 -13.69 -11.97 1.68
N GLY A 114 -13.43 -11.57 0.43
CA GLY A 114 -12.53 -10.47 0.11
C GLY A 114 -11.05 -10.87 0.13
N VAL A 115 -10.17 -9.88 0.11
CA VAL A 115 -8.70 -10.04 0.14
C VAL A 115 -8.14 -9.25 1.32
N SER A 116 -7.10 -9.77 1.96
CA SER A 116 -6.33 -9.06 2.97
C SER A 116 -4.83 -9.16 2.68
N SER A 117 -4.07 -8.16 3.13
CA SER A 117 -2.61 -8.14 3.02
C SER A 117 -2.03 -7.31 4.15
N VAL A 118 -0.91 -7.76 4.69
CA VAL A 118 -0.16 -7.04 5.73
C VAL A 118 1.26 -6.81 5.24
N TYR A 119 1.73 -5.57 5.36
CA TYR A 119 3.10 -5.18 5.05
C TYR A 119 3.73 -4.49 6.25
N LEU A 120 4.93 -4.91 6.64
CA LEU A 120 5.70 -4.34 7.74
C LEU A 120 7.03 -3.77 7.20
N TRP A 121 7.53 -2.71 7.84
CA TRP A 121 8.85 -2.14 7.56
C TRP A 121 9.54 -1.70 8.85
N ASP A 122 10.88 -1.76 8.84
CA ASP A 122 11.72 -1.41 9.99
C ASP A 122 11.80 0.11 10.18
N LEU A 123 11.88 0.55 11.45
CA LEU A 123 12.13 1.94 11.84
C LEU A 123 13.35 1.98 12.80
N ASP A 124 13.99 3.14 12.96
CA ASP A 124 15.15 3.31 13.87
C ASP A 124 14.87 2.80 15.29
N HIS A 125 13.64 2.97 15.75
CA HIS A 125 13.16 2.55 17.07
C HIS A 125 11.86 1.74 16.97
N GLY A 126 11.90 0.61 16.25
CA GLY A 126 10.80 -0.36 16.21
C GLY A 126 10.47 -0.78 14.79
N PHE A 127 9.18 -0.91 14.50
CA PHE A 127 8.67 -1.19 13.17
C PHE A 127 7.31 -0.53 13.00
N ALA A 128 6.90 -0.33 11.76
CA ALA A 128 5.55 0.05 11.42
C ALA A 128 4.96 -0.97 10.43
N GLY A 129 3.67 -0.86 10.21
CA GLY A 129 2.97 -1.77 9.33
C GLY A 129 1.61 -1.25 8.92
N VAL A 130 1.16 -1.75 7.77
CA VAL A 130 -0.17 -1.49 7.23
C VAL A 130 -0.93 -2.80 7.11
N ILE A 131 -2.20 -2.79 7.50
CA ILE A 131 -3.13 -3.91 7.36
C ILE A 131 -4.22 -3.46 6.41
N LEU A 132 -4.35 -4.18 5.30
CA LEU A 132 -5.27 -3.87 4.23
C LEU A 132 -6.34 -4.95 4.15
N ILE A 133 -7.60 -4.54 4.04
CA ILE A 133 -8.74 -5.43 3.80
C ILE A 133 -9.61 -4.79 2.72
N LYS A 134 -9.94 -5.56 1.68
CA LYS A 134 -10.87 -5.15 0.63
C LYS A 134 -11.93 -6.22 0.42
N LYS A 135 -13.20 -5.80 0.45
CA LYS A 135 -14.38 -6.62 0.15
C LYS A 135 -15.16 -6.01 -1.01
#